data_AF-A0A263BV22-F1
#
_entry.id   AF-A0A263BV22-F1
#
_cell.length_a   1.000
_cell.length_b   1.000
_cell.length_c   1.000
_cell.angle_alpha   90.00
_cell.angle_beta   90.00
_cell.angle_gamma   90.00
#
_symmetry.space_group_name_H-M   'P 1'
#
loop_
_entity.id
_entity.type
_entity.pdbx_description
1 polymer ?
#
loop_
_entity_poly.entity_id
_entity_poly.type
_entity_poly.pdbx_seq_one_letter_code
_entity_poly.pdbx_strand_id
1 'polypeptide(L)'
;MGITGGIFSIFLWLSLNFYNPYSNPNEIEPVLTTFFMLFLPALLAIAASFSPKPSLMLLAFLWSLPFSIYFVLSPGVFALFGATCMCYFISFIFYIISPKIIAQ
;
A
#
# COMPACT_ATOMS: atom_id res chain seq x y z
N MET A 1 -3.01 -1.55 11.86
CA MET A 1 -3.57 -0.96 10.63
C MET A 1 -2.53 -0.89 9.52
N GLY A 2 -1.37 -0.24 9.73
CA GLY A 2 -0.31 -0.15 8.70
C GLY A 2 0.27 -1.50 8.27
N ILE A 3 0.65 -2.36 9.22
CA ILE A 3 1.17 -3.71 8.95
C ILE A 3 0.14 -4.57 8.20
N THR A 4 -1.10 -4.61 8.69
CA THR A 4 -2.18 -5.42 8.10
C THR A 4 -2.52 -4.94 6.68
N GLY A 5 -2.58 -3.63 6.45
CA GLY A 5 -2.76 -3.06 5.11
C GLY A 5 -1.58 -3.32 4.18
N GLY A 6 -0.35 -3.32 4.71
CA GLY A 6 0.86 -3.67 3.97
C GLY A 6 0.86 -5.11 3.48
N ILE A 7 0.62 -6.05 4.39
CA ILE A 7 0.53 -7.48 4.08
C ILE A 7 -0.58 -7.74 3.06
N PHE A 8 -1.76 -7.15 3.25
CA PHE A 8 -2.87 -7.33 2.31
C PHE A 8 -2.55 -6.77 0.91
N SER A 9 -1.86 -5.61 0.83
CA SER A 9 -1.41 -5.02 -0.44
C SER A 9 -0.39 -5.92 -1.16
N ILE A 10 0.51 -6.59 -0.42
CA ILE A 10 1.44 -7.57 -0.98
C ILE A 10 0.69 -8.78 -1.57
N PHE A 11 -0.31 -9.31 -0.86
CA PHE A 11 -1.15 -10.40 -1.38
C PHE A 11 -1.92 -9.99 -2.63
N LEU A 12 -2.51 -8.79 -2.65
CA LEU A 12 -3.18 -8.25 -3.84
C LEU A 12 -2.21 -8.10 -5.01
N TRP A 13 -0.96 -7.68 -4.76
CA TRP A 13 0.05 -7.54 -5.82
C TRP A 13 0.46 -8.89 -6.42
N LEU A 14 0.60 -9.94 -5.60
CA LEU A 14 0.82 -11.30 -6.10
C LEU A 14 -0.37 -11.78 -6.96
N SER A 15 -1.59 -11.53 -6.53
CA SER A 15 -2.79 -11.87 -7.30
C SER A 15 -2.86 -11.12 -8.63
N LEU A 16 -2.51 -9.83 -8.63
CA LEU A 16 -2.48 -8.96 -9.82
C LEU A 16 -1.53 -9.48 -10.91
N ASN A 17 -0.37 -10.01 -10.53
CA ASN A 17 0.67 -10.40 -11.49
C ASN A 17 0.62 -11.87 -11.91
N PHE A 18 0.16 -12.78 -11.02
CA PHE A 18 0.20 -14.22 -11.28
C PHE A 18 -1.17 -14.86 -11.54
N TYR A 19 -2.25 -14.27 -11.03
CA TYR A 19 -3.61 -14.85 -11.13
C TYR A 19 -4.53 -14.07 -12.07
N ASN A 20 -4.11 -12.90 -12.56
CA ASN A 20 -4.91 -12.10 -13.44
C ASN A 20 -4.85 -12.67 -14.87
N PRO A 21 -5.98 -13.11 -15.47
CA PRO A 21 -5.98 -13.64 -16.84
C PRO A 21 -5.63 -12.57 -17.89
N TYR A 22 -5.69 -11.29 -17.50
CA TYR A 22 -5.31 -10.16 -18.34
C TYR A 22 -3.84 -9.75 -18.19
N SER A 23 -3.10 -10.32 -17.23
CA SER A 23 -1.67 -10.08 -17.12
C SER A 23 -0.90 -11.12 -17.94
N ASN A 24 -0.08 -10.66 -18.87
CA ASN A 24 0.87 -11.52 -19.57
C ASN A 24 2.16 -11.62 -18.72
N PRO A 25 2.47 -12.77 -18.11
CA PRO A 25 3.65 -12.91 -17.25
C PRO A 25 4.98 -12.75 -17.99
N ASN A 26 4.96 -12.81 -19.33
CA ASN A 26 6.15 -12.56 -20.15
C ASN A 26 6.43 -11.06 -20.37
N GLU A 27 5.49 -10.18 -20.01
CA GLU A 27 5.68 -8.73 -20.08
C GLU A 27 6.23 -8.23 -18.74
N ILE A 28 7.50 -7.82 -18.74
CA ILE A 28 8.22 -7.44 -17.52
C ILE A 28 7.85 -6.00 -17.09
N GLU A 29 7.52 -5.11 -18.03
CA GLU A 29 7.25 -3.70 -17.74
C GLU A 29 6.07 -3.47 -16.77
N PRO A 30 4.89 -4.11 -16.92
CA PRO A 30 3.78 -3.92 -15.98
C PRO A 30 4.09 -4.45 -14.58
N VAL A 31 4.81 -5.58 -14.51
CA VAL A 31 5.24 -6.19 -13.24
C VAL A 31 6.17 -5.24 -12.50
N LEU A 32 7.16 -4.67 -13.20
CA LEU A 32 8.13 -3.74 -12.63
C LEU A 32 7.43 -2.44 -12.17
N THR A 33 6.56 -1.90 -13.00
CA THR A 33 5.82 -0.65 -12.69
C THR A 33 4.96 -0.82 -11.44
N THR A 34 4.19 -1.90 -11.36
CA THR A 34 3.32 -2.17 -10.20
C THR A 34 4.13 -2.54 -8.96
N PHE A 35 5.29 -3.16 -9.11
CA PHE A 35 6.21 -3.43 -8.00
C PHE A 35 6.66 -2.12 -7.33
N PHE A 36 7.14 -1.15 -8.10
CA PHE A 36 7.60 0.13 -7.55
C PHE A 36 6.45 0.98 -6.99
N MET A 37 5.25 0.86 -7.56
CA MET A 37 4.13 1.73 -7.20
C MET A 37 3.16 1.15 -6.16
N LEU A 38 3.14 -0.17 -5.95
CA LEU A 38 2.23 -0.83 -5.00
C LEU A 38 2.96 -1.69 -3.97
N PHE A 39 3.94 -2.48 -4.40
CA PHE A 39 4.65 -3.40 -3.50
C PHE A 39 5.65 -2.66 -2.61
N LEU A 40 6.47 -1.77 -3.20
CA LEU A 40 7.46 -0.98 -2.47
C LEU A 40 6.83 -0.06 -1.41
N PRO A 41 5.77 0.72 -1.71
CA PRO A 41 5.09 1.51 -0.68
C PRO A 41 4.40 0.62 0.38
N ALA A 42 3.96 -0.59 0.06
CA ALA A 42 3.44 -1.53 1.06
C ALA A 42 4.52 -1.98 2.05
N LEU A 43 5.72 -2.30 1.56
CA LEU A 43 6.87 -2.57 2.44
C LEU A 43 7.25 -1.35 3.27
N LEU A 44 7.21 -0.16 2.67
CA LEU A 44 7.46 1.08 3.38
C LEU A 44 6.42 1.32 4.49
N ALA A 45 5.14 1.03 4.25
CA ALA A 45 4.09 1.14 5.27
C ALA A 45 4.29 0.15 6.44
N ILE A 46 4.78 -1.06 6.15
CA ILE A 46 5.17 -2.03 7.19
C ILE A 46 6.36 -1.48 7.99
N ALA A 47 7.43 -1.03 7.34
CA ALA A 47 8.61 -0.47 7.99
C ALA A 47 8.27 0.81 8.80
N ALA A 48 7.40 1.66 8.27
CA ALA A 48 6.90 2.86 8.93
C ALA A 48 6.08 2.54 10.18
N SER A 49 5.43 1.37 10.23
CA SER A 49 4.70 0.93 11.43
C SER A 49 5.61 0.65 12.63
N PHE A 50 6.89 0.35 12.39
CA PHE A 50 7.90 0.16 13.45
C PHE A 50 8.72 1.42 13.72
N SER A 51 8.56 2.47 12.90
CA SER A 51 9.34 3.69 13.02
C SER A 51 8.56 4.78 13.75
N PRO A 52 9.20 5.57 14.63
CA PRO A 52 8.55 6.68 15.33
C PRO A 52 8.34 7.93 14.43
N LYS A 53 8.40 7.78 13.11
CA LYS A 53 8.35 8.89 12.15
C LYS A 53 7.04 8.81 11.34
N PRO A 54 6.03 9.66 11.64
CA PRO A 54 4.76 9.64 10.93
C PRO A 54 4.91 9.98 9.44
N SER A 55 5.92 10.78 9.10
CA SER A 55 6.21 11.19 7.72
C SER A 55 6.47 10.01 6.78
N LEU A 56 6.99 8.88 7.28
CA LEU A 56 7.22 7.69 6.46
C LEU A 56 5.90 7.03 6.04
N MET A 57 4.89 7.02 6.91
CA MET A 57 3.56 6.49 6.61
C MET A 57 2.83 7.37 5.59
N LEU A 58 2.96 8.70 5.73
CA LEU A 58 2.43 9.65 4.75
C LEU A 58 3.09 9.46 3.38
N LEU A 59 4.41 9.25 3.34
CA LEU A 59 5.14 9.04 2.10
C LEU A 59 4.70 7.74 1.41
N ALA A 60 4.50 6.65 2.14
CA ALA A 60 3.94 5.40 1.61
C ALA A 60 2.52 5.59 1.04
N PHE A 61 1.69 6.38 1.72
CA PHE A 61 0.36 6.75 1.23
C PHE A 61 0.43 7.56 -0.07
N LEU A 62 1.15 8.69 -0.08
CA LEU A 62 1.26 9.56 -1.26
C LEU A 62 1.87 8.85 -2.46
N TRP A 63 2.84 7.97 -2.24
CA TRP A 63 3.45 7.16 -3.29
C TRP A 63 2.45 6.17 -3.90
N SER A 64 1.69 5.45 -3.07
CA SER A 64 0.71 4.46 -3.56
C SER A 64 -0.58 5.08 -4.10
N LEU A 65 -0.90 6.33 -3.75
CA LEU A 65 -2.16 7.00 -4.07
C LEU A 65 -2.53 7.04 -5.57
N PRO A 66 -1.68 7.50 -6.50
CA PRO A 66 -2.06 7.62 -7.92
C PRO A 66 -2.45 6.27 -8.53
N PHE A 67 -1.67 5.22 -8.24
CA PHE A 67 -1.97 3.86 -8.73
C PHE A 67 -3.16 3.24 -8.00
N SER A 68 -3.32 3.49 -6.71
CA SER A 68 -4.49 3.00 -5.96
C SER A 68 -5.79 3.60 -6.50
N ILE A 69 -5.80 4.88 -6.87
CA ILE A 69 -6.95 5.53 -7.51
C ILE A 69 -7.24 4.89 -8.88
N TYR A 70 -6.19 4.66 -9.68
CA TYR A 70 -6.35 3.95 -10.96
C TYR A 70 -7.04 2.60 -10.80
N PHE A 71 -6.61 1.80 -9.81
CA PHE A 71 -7.21 0.49 -9.54
C PHE A 71 -8.60 0.56 -8.89
N VAL A 72 -8.93 1.61 -8.13
CA VAL A 72 -10.30 1.83 -7.62
C VAL A 72 -11.29 2.09 -8.75
N LEU A 73 -10.85 2.76 -9.82
CA LEU A 73 -11.66 3.01 -11.00
C LEU A 73 -11.80 1.76 -11.89
N SER A 74 -10.98 0.73 -11.65
CA SER A 74 -11.09 -0.56 -12.32
C SER A 74 -12.04 -1.50 -11.56
N PRO A 75 -12.99 -2.17 -12.23
CA PRO A 75 -13.87 -3.14 -11.58
C PRO A 75 -13.10 -4.37 -11.09
N GLY A 76 -13.37 -4.81 -9.86
CA GLY A 76 -12.91 -6.11 -9.35
C GLY A 76 -12.14 -6.04 -8.03
N VAL A 77 -11.42 -7.12 -7.74
CA VAL A 77 -10.68 -7.31 -6.47
C VAL A 77 -9.54 -6.28 -6.32
N PHE A 78 -9.05 -5.71 -7.42
CA PHE A 78 -8.00 -4.70 -7.40
C PHE A 78 -8.44 -3.33 -6.88
N ALA A 79 -9.75 -3.04 -6.84
CA ALA A 79 -10.25 -1.84 -6.15
C ALA A 79 -9.89 -1.83 -4.65
N LEU A 80 -9.59 -2.99 -4.06
CA LEU A 80 -9.13 -3.12 -2.68
C LEU A 80 -7.74 -2.48 -2.45
N PHE A 81 -6.95 -2.18 -3.49
CA PHE A 81 -5.74 -1.36 -3.35
C PHE A 81 -6.08 0.06 -2.82
N GLY A 82 -7.25 0.59 -3.16
CA GLY A 82 -7.75 1.82 -2.54
C GLY A 82 -7.98 1.68 -1.04
N ALA A 83 -8.54 0.53 -0.61
CA ALA A 83 -8.79 0.26 0.80
C ALA A 83 -7.49 0.09 1.60
N THR A 84 -6.46 -0.55 1.03
CA THR A 84 -5.14 -0.64 1.68
C THR A 84 -4.45 0.72 1.75
N CYS A 85 -4.56 1.53 0.69
CA CYS A 85 -4.07 2.91 0.68
C CYS A 85 -4.76 3.75 1.78
N MET A 86 -6.08 3.64 1.93
CA MET A 86 -6.83 4.28 3.02
C MET A 86 -6.38 3.79 4.41
N CYS A 87 -6.03 2.50 4.56
CA CYS A 87 -5.47 2.00 5.82
C CYS A 87 -4.15 2.70 6.19
N TYR A 88 -3.30 3.06 5.21
CA TYR A 88 -2.07 3.82 5.46
C TYR A 88 -2.38 5.23 5.94
N PHE A 89 -3.34 5.91 5.30
CA PHE A 89 -3.80 7.24 5.71
C PHE A 89 -4.39 7.23 7.12
N ILE A 90 -5.27 6.27 7.42
CA ILE A 90 -5.86 6.10 8.76
C ILE A 90 -4.75 5.85 9.79
N SER A 91 -3.76 5.02 9.48
CA SER A 91 -2.62 4.76 10.37
C SER A 91 -1.80 6.02 10.64
N PHE A 92 -1.60 6.86 9.63
CA PHE A 92 -0.95 8.16 9.77
C PHE A 92 -1.75 9.11 10.67
N ILE A 93 -3.08 9.19 10.47
CA ILE A 93 -3.96 10.01 11.32
C ILE A 93 -3.93 9.53 12.78
N PHE A 94 -3.98 8.22 13.03
CA PHE A 94 -3.82 7.67 14.39
C PHE A 94 -2.47 8.05 15.01
N TYR A 95 -1.40 8.03 14.23
CA TYR A 95 -0.08 8.43 14.71
C TYR A 95 -0.04 9.90 15.12
N ILE A 96 -0.67 10.80 14.34
CA ILE A 96 -0.78 12.23 14.69
C ILE A 96 -1.64 12.45 15.93
N ILE A 97 -2.78 11.76 16.03
CA ILE A 97 -3.75 11.89 17.13
C ILE A 97 -3.26 11.26 18.43
N SER A 98 -2.28 10.35 18.36
CA SER A 98 -1.62 9.78 19.53
C SER A 98 -0.26 10.44 19.82
N PRO A 99 -0.16 11.77 20.07
CA PRO A 99 1.07 12.34 20.57
C PRO A 99 1.20 11.90 22.03
N LYS A 100 2.12 10.96 22.30
CA LYS A 100 2.65 10.58 23.62
C LYS A 100 1.83 9.56 24.45
N ILE A 101 1.98 8.27 24.15
CA ILE A 101 1.77 7.21 25.15
C ILE A 101 3.09 6.47 25.49
N ILE A 102 4.17 6.66 24.73
CA ILE A 102 5.43 5.89 24.87
C ILE A 102 6.58 6.74 25.45
N ALA A 103 6.28 7.87 26.09
CA ALA A 103 7.28 8.71 26.78
C ALA A 103 7.07 8.77 28.30
N GLN A 104 6.53 7.70 28.89
CA GLN A 104 6.54 7.46 30.33
C GLN A 104 7.17 6.11 30.62
#